data_AF-A0A0C3DIM3-F1
#
_entry.id   AF-A0A0C3DIM3-F1
#
_cell.length_a   1.000
_cell.length_b   1.000
_cell.length_c   1.000
_cell.angle_alpha   90.00
_cell.angle_beta   90.00
_cell.angle_gamma   90.00
#
_symmetry.space_group_name_H-M   'P 1'
#
loop_
_entity.id
_entity.type
_entity.pdbx_description
1 polymer ?
#
loop_
_entity_poly.entity_id
_entity_poly.type
_entity_poly.pdbx_seq_one_letter_code
_entity_poly.pdbx_strand_id
1 'polypeptide(L)'
;IAGSFKCKAGVPKAEFGNFWLNKHPKPFNSLDIVKKNIFKYKQAHSNKMVNQSMAKHDLIIVPFNVMATFKAASFKDLIAVFTSEEYHWC
;
A
#
# COMPACT_ATOMS: atom_id res chain seq x y z
N ILE A 1 -0.86 -11.55 3.37
CA ILE A 1 -1.93 -11.03 2.48
C ILE A 1 -1.38 -9.81 1.74
N ALA A 2 -1.64 -9.68 0.45
CA ALA A 2 -1.17 -8.55 -0.35
C ALA A 2 -2.36 -7.78 -0.96
N GLY A 3 -2.24 -6.46 -1.01
CA GLY A 3 -3.21 -5.57 -1.66
C GLY A 3 -2.49 -4.67 -2.66
N SER A 4 -3.11 -4.44 -3.82
CA SER A 4 -2.60 -3.56 -4.86
C SER A 4 -3.47 -2.32 -5.00
N PHE A 5 -2.84 -1.16 -5.03
CA PHE A 5 -3.51 0.14 -5.03
C PHE A 5 -3.17 0.91 -6.29
N LYS A 6 -4.20 1.48 -6.90
CA LYS A 6 -4.09 2.35 -8.07
C LYS A 6 -4.30 3.81 -7.63
N CYS A 7 -3.52 4.72 -8.20
CA CYS A 7 -3.72 6.15 -8.02
C CYS A 7 -5.11 6.55 -8.54
N LYS A 8 -5.87 7.31 -7.74
CA LYS A 8 -7.18 7.82 -8.14
C LYS A 8 -7.03 8.81 -9.30
N ALA A 9 -8.03 8.84 -10.19
CA ALA A 9 -8.08 9.82 -11.27
C ALA A 9 -8.09 11.25 -10.69
N GLY A 10 -7.33 12.15 -11.30
CA GLY A 10 -7.19 13.54 -10.84
C GLY A 10 -6.13 13.77 -9.76
N VAL A 11 -5.58 12.72 -9.13
CA VAL A 11 -4.47 12.86 -8.17
C VAL A 11 -3.12 12.81 -8.91
N PRO A 12 -2.25 13.82 -8.76
CA PRO A 12 -0.90 13.78 -9.31
C PRO A 12 -0.11 12.57 -8.78
N LYS A 13 0.59 11.85 -9.65
CA LYS A 13 1.39 10.65 -9.25
C LYS A 13 2.44 10.96 -8.19
N ALA A 14 3.06 12.15 -8.26
CA ALA A 14 4.05 12.59 -7.27
C ALA A 14 3.42 12.79 -5.88
N GLU A 15 2.21 13.35 -5.84
CA GLU A 15 1.45 13.53 -4.60
C GLU A 15 1.03 12.19 -4.01
N PHE A 16 0.48 11.29 -4.83
CA PHE A 16 0.15 9.93 -4.43
C PHE A 16 1.36 9.18 -3.89
N GLY A 17 2.49 9.23 -4.59
CA GLY A 17 3.73 8.59 -4.17
C GLY A 17 4.23 9.14 -2.84
N ASN A 18 4.25 10.46 -2.67
CA ASN A 18 4.65 11.11 -1.43
C ASN A 18 3.72 10.75 -0.25
N PHE A 19 2.40 10.69 -0.48
CA PHE A 19 1.46 10.26 0.53
C PHE A 19 1.78 8.84 1.01
N TRP A 20 1.89 7.88 0.10
CA TRP A 20 2.15 6.48 0.46
C TRP A 20 3.53 6.24 1.07
N LEU A 21 4.57 6.95 0.62
CA LEU A 21 5.93 6.79 1.13
C LEU A 21 6.15 7.49 2.48
N ASN A 22 5.60 8.69 2.66
CA ASN A 22 6.01 9.59 3.74
C ASN A 22 4.90 9.93 4.73
N LYS A 23 3.63 9.94 4.29
CA LYS A 23 2.50 10.36 5.11
C LYS A 23 1.72 9.19 5.69
N HIS A 24 1.34 8.20 4.89
CA HIS A 24 0.51 7.06 5.32
C HIS A 24 1.21 6.09 6.28
N PRO A 25 2.49 5.69 6.11
CA PRO A 25 3.08 4.65 6.95
C PRO A 25 3.19 5.06 8.42
N LYS A 26 3.39 6.36 8.68
CA LYS A 26 3.59 6.89 10.03
C LYS A 26 2.35 6.73 10.92
N PRO A 27 1.18 7.33 10.59
CA PRO A 27 -0.04 7.13 11.36
C PRO A 27 -0.47 5.67 11.34
N PHE A 28 -0.38 4.97 10.20
CA PHE A 28 -0.79 3.57 10.10
C PHE A 28 -0.05 2.67 11.09
N ASN A 29 1.29 2.74 11.11
CA ASN A 29 2.09 1.95 12.06
C ASN A 29 1.95 2.42 13.52
N SER A 30 1.39 3.62 13.76
CA SER A 30 1.18 4.15 15.10
C SER A 30 -0.13 3.69 15.74
N LEU A 31 -1.12 3.23 14.96
CA LEU A 31 -2.41 2.75 15.46
C LEU A 31 -2.23 1.48 16.32
N ASP A 32 -2.92 1.41 17.44
CA ASP A 32 -2.79 0.27 18.36
C ASP A 32 -3.43 -0.98 17.76
N ILE A 33 -4.52 -0.84 16.99
CA ILE A 33 -5.10 -1.95 16.23
C ILE A 33 -4.12 -2.53 15.21
N VAL A 34 -3.28 -1.69 14.59
CA VAL A 34 -2.27 -2.11 13.62
C VAL A 34 -1.13 -2.84 14.33
N LYS A 35 -0.58 -2.27 15.41
CA LYS A 35 0.48 -2.92 16.20
C LYS A 35 0.05 -4.27 16.75
N LYS A 36 -1.21 -4.40 17.15
CA LYS A 36 -1.79 -5.63 17.70
C LYS A 36 -1.94 -6.73 16.64
N ASN A 37 -2.41 -6.38 15.45
CA ASN A 37 -2.86 -7.36 14.46
C ASN A 37 -1.88 -7.57 13.28
N ILE A 38 -0.96 -6.63 13.02
CA ILE A 38 -0.05 -6.67 11.88
C ILE A 38 1.40 -6.87 12.35
N PHE A 39 1.93 -8.08 12.18
CA PHE A 39 3.30 -8.45 12.52
C PHE A 39 4.34 -7.87 11.57
N LYS A 40 3.95 -7.63 10.32
CA LYS A 40 4.85 -7.07 9.31
C LYS A 40 4.05 -6.32 8.25
N TYR A 41 4.50 -5.11 7.99
CA TYR A 41 4.01 -4.27 6.92
C TYR A 41 5.15 -3.92 5.96
N LYS A 42 4.91 -4.08 4.66
CA LYS A 42 5.83 -3.67 3.60
C LYS A 42 5.05 -3.03 2.47
N GLN A 43 5.65 -2.02 1.85
CA GLN A 43 5.14 -1.41 0.63
C GLN A 43 6.18 -1.54 -0.50
N ALA A 44 5.71 -1.76 -1.72
CA ALA A 44 6.49 -1.70 -2.93
C ALA A 44 5.79 -0.75 -3.91
N HIS A 45 6.55 0.14 -4.55
CA HIS A 45 6.02 1.17 -5.43
C HIS A 45 6.44 0.91 -6.87
N SER A 46 5.55 1.21 -7.81
CA SER A 46 5.86 1.13 -9.24
C SER A 46 7.02 2.08 -9.55
N ASN A 47 8.05 1.58 -10.21
CA ASN A 47 9.18 2.38 -10.64
C ASN A 47 9.07 2.66 -12.15
N LYS A 48 9.16 3.93 -12.54
CA LYS A 48 9.01 4.35 -13.94
C LYS A 48 10.06 3.70 -14.86
N MET A 49 11.32 3.64 -14.43
CA MET A 49 12.42 3.08 -15.23
C MET A 49 12.25 1.57 -15.39
N VAL A 50 11.90 0.87 -14.32
CA VAL A 50 11.62 -0.58 -14.37
C VAL A 50 10.44 -0.86 -15.30
N ASN A 51 9.35 -0.08 -15.18
CA ASN A 51 8.20 -0.19 -16.08
C ASN A 51 8.60 0.04 -17.55
N GLN A 52 9.40 1.07 -17.84
CA GLN A 52 9.90 1.30 -19.20
C GLN A 52 10.77 0.16 -19.71
N SER A 53 11.59 -0.45 -18.85
CA SER A 53 12.40 -1.61 -19.21
C SER A 53 11.54 -2.84 -19.48
N MET A 54 10.53 -3.10 -18.65
CA MET A 54 9.59 -4.21 -18.85
C MET A 54 8.81 -4.05 -20.17
N ALA A 55 8.35 -2.83 -20.48
CA ALA A 55 7.67 -2.55 -21.75
C ALA A 55 8.54 -2.87 -22.98
N LYS A 56 9.86 -2.61 -22.91
CA LYS A 56 10.80 -2.90 -24.00
C LYS A 56 11.00 -4.40 -24.26
N HIS A 57 10.63 -5.24 -23.30
CA HIS A 57 10.71 -6.70 -23.40
C HIS A 57 9.31 -7.34 -23.52
N ASP A 58 8.32 -6.58 -23.98
CA ASP A 58 6.93 -7.04 -24.18
C ASP A 58 6.27 -7.67 -22.92
N LEU A 59 6.76 -7.29 -21.73
CA LEU A 59 6.17 -7.73 -20.46
C LEU A 59 4.97 -6.87 -20.08
N ILE A 60 3.93 -7.51 -19.55
CA ILE A 60 2.69 -6.85 -19.12
C ILE A 60 2.96 -5.97 -17.90
N ILE A 61 2.61 -4.69 -18.02
CA ILE A 61 2.68 -3.72 -16.92
C ILE A 61 1.29 -3.59 -16.32
N VAL A 62 1.13 -4.09 -15.09
CA VAL A 62 -0.13 -3.96 -14.35
C VAL A 62 -0.39 -2.50 -13.97
N PRO A 63 -1.66 -2.05 -13.98
CA PRO A 63 -2.02 -0.64 -13.76
C PRO A 63 -2.07 -0.26 -12.27
N PHE A 64 -1.20 -0.84 -11.44
CA PHE A 64 -1.10 -0.55 -10.01
C PHE A 64 0.15 0.27 -9.71
N ASN A 65 0.05 1.13 -8.70
CA ASN A 65 1.13 2.04 -8.33
C ASN A 65 1.81 1.64 -7.03
N VAL A 66 1.09 0.94 -6.15
CA VAL A 66 1.61 0.44 -4.88
C VAL A 66 1.10 -0.98 -4.64
N MET A 67 1.94 -1.80 -4.05
CA MET A 67 1.58 -3.06 -3.42
C MET A 67 1.93 -2.99 -1.95
N ALA A 68 0.95 -3.26 -1.09
CA ALA A 68 1.17 -3.45 0.34
C ALA A 68 1.11 -4.94 0.67
N THR A 69 2.06 -5.40 1.49
CA THR A 69 2.07 -6.76 2.03
C THR A 69 1.94 -6.70 3.55
N PHE A 70 0.96 -7.44 4.06
CA PHE A 70 0.65 -7.55 5.47
C PHE A 70 0.87 -8.99 5.93
N LYS A 71 1.60 -9.16 7.03
CA LYS A 71 1.66 -10.40 7.80
C LYS A 71 0.81 -10.23 9.05
N ALA A 72 -0.22 -11.04 9.19
CA ALA A 72 -1.14 -11.10 10.31
C ALA A 72 -1.39 -12.58 10.67
N ALA A 73 -1.95 -12.87 11.84
CA ALA A 73 -2.26 -14.24 12.25
C ALA A 73 -3.39 -14.85 11.42
N SER A 74 -4.35 -14.03 11.01
CA SER A 74 -5.46 -14.43 10.15
C SER A 74 -5.91 -13.30 9.23
N PHE A 75 -6.75 -13.63 8.23
CA PHE A 75 -7.42 -12.63 7.41
C PHE A 75 -8.40 -11.78 8.22
N LYS A 76 -9.04 -12.36 9.25
CA LYS A 76 -9.94 -11.65 10.16
C LYS A 76 -9.22 -10.53 10.90
N ASP A 77 -8.00 -10.78 11.38
CA ASP A 77 -7.20 -9.77 12.09
C ASP A 77 -6.78 -8.63 11.18
N LEU A 78 -6.49 -8.93 9.90
CA LEU A 78 -6.23 -7.90 8.89
C LEU A 78 -7.47 -7.03 8.67
N ILE A 79 -8.64 -7.64 8.47
CA ILE A 79 -9.87 -6.88 8.21
C ILE A 79 -10.29 -6.06 9.43
N ALA A 80 -10.05 -6.54 10.64
CA ALA A 80 -10.32 -5.80 11.87
C ALA A 80 -9.58 -4.45 11.92
N VAL A 81 -8.39 -4.34 11.31
CA VAL A 81 -7.71 -3.04 11.14
C VAL A 81 -8.52 -2.13 10.24
N PHE A 82 -8.88 -2.59 9.04
CA PHE A 82 -9.53 -1.75 8.02
C PHE A 82 -10.99 -1.40 8.34
N THR A 83 -11.64 -2.13 9.26
CA THR A 83 -12.99 -1.82 9.75
C THR A 83 -12.99 -1.13 11.12
N SER A 84 -11.81 -0.81 11.67
CA SER A 84 -11.72 -0.10 12.95
C SER A 84 -12.00 1.40 12.80
N GLU A 85 -12.56 2.00 13.84
CA GLU A 85 -12.72 3.46 13.91
C GLU A 85 -11.35 4.18 13.96
N GLU A 86 -10.33 3.55 14.54
CA GLU A 86 -8.95 4.07 14.54
C GLU A 86 -8.40 4.28 13.13
N TYR A 87 -8.73 3.39 12.19
CA TYR A 87 -8.22 3.45 10.82
C TYR A 87 -8.90 4.52 9.96
N HIS A 88 -10.09 5.00 10.31
CA HIS A 88 -10.87 5.93 9.46
C HIS A 88 -10.15 7.25 9.13
N TRP A 89 -9.12 7.62 9.91
CA TRP A 89 -8.37 8.86 9.77
C TRP A 89 -7.02 8.70 9.05
N CYS A 90 -6.68 7.47 8.60
CA CYS A 90 -5.40 7.10 7.99
C CYS A 90 -5.34 7.28 6.47
#